data_AF-X1DLS0-F1
#
_entry.id   AF-X1DLS0-F1
#
_cell.length_a   1.000
_cell.length_b   1.000
_cell.length_c   1.000
_cell.angle_alpha   90.00
_cell.angle_beta   90.00
_cell.angle_gamma   90.00
#
_symmetry.space_group_name_H-M   'P 1'
#
loop_
_entity.id
_entity.type
_entity.pdbx_description
1 polymer ?
#
loop_
_entity_poly.entity_id
_entity_poly.type
_entity_poly.pdbx_seq_one_letter_code
_entity_poly.pdbx_strand_id
1 'polypeptide(L)'
;GEIILPIGTNMSERFLFMPSLGFCILIGYGMWNIYYKFEPYVLYCLLSVTIGLYTIKTITRNNVWKDDFTLYSTDVKVSGNSAKALNAAGGVLIKASSEEIEIEKKKQMLTQAITYLDKAIKIHPIYKNA
;
A
#
# COMPACT_ATOMS: atom_id res chain seq x y z
N GLY A 1 36.39 -11.13 13.29
CA GLY A 1 35.36 -10.40 14.05
C GLY A 1 34.99 -9.19 13.25
N GLU A 2 33.82 -9.20 12.64
CA GLU A 2 33.30 -8.05 11.89
C GLU A 2 31.94 -7.70 12.47
N ILE A 3 32.01 -6.75 13.40
CA ILE A 3 31.14 -5.58 13.50
C ILE A 3 29.69 -5.84 13.05
N ILE A 4 28.91 -6.41 13.97
CA ILE A 4 27.45 -6.38 13.94
C ILE A 4 27.04 -4.95 14.29
N LEU A 5 27.05 -4.07 13.28
CA LEU A 5 26.30 -2.82 13.37
C LEU A 5 24.84 -3.17 13.12
N PRO A 6 23.91 -2.93 14.08
CA PRO A 6 22.49 -2.99 13.80
C PRO A 6 22.14 -1.74 12.98
N ILE A 7 22.48 -1.77 11.69
CA ILE A 7 21.88 -0.85 10.72
C ILE A 7 20.39 -1.17 10.68
N GLY A 8 19.57 -0.22 11.11
CA GLY A 8 18.11 -0.26 11.04
C GLY A 8 17.56 -0.16 9.62
N THR A 9 18.17 -0.88 8.68
CA THR A 9 17.67 -1.09 7.32
C THR A 9 17.32 -2.56 7.19
N ASN A 10 16.11 -2.85 6.71
CA ASN A 10 15.53 -4.19 6.67
C ASN A 10 16.51 -5.19 6.02
N MET A 11 17.13 -6.07 6.82
CA MET A 11 17.92 -7.24 6.35
C MET A 11 17.23 -8.02 5.23
N SER A 12 15.91 -7.91 5.14
CA SER A 12 15.05 -8.47 4.09
C SER A 12 15.43 -8.06 2.66
N GLU A 13 16.01 -6.88 2.43
CA GLU A 13 16.31 -6.41 1.06
C GLU A 13 17.50 -7.15 0.42
N ARG A 14 18.55 -7.45 1.19
CA ARG A 14 19.71 -8.22 0.71
C ARG A 14 19.36 -9.69 0.46
N PHE A 15 18.53 -10.30 1.32
CA PHE A 15 18.06 -11.67 1.10
C PHE A 15 17.05 -11.79 -0.04
N LEU A 16 16.32 -10.73 -0.39
CA LEU A 16 15.40 -10.72 -1.53
C LEU A 16 16.12 -10.45 -2.87
N PHE A 17 17.26 -9.75 -2.83
CA PHE A 17 18.01 -9.42 -4.03
C PHE A 17 18.55 -10.67 -4.75
N MET A 18 19.14 -11.61 -4.01
CA MET A 18 19.68 -12.87 -4.54
C MET A 18 18.62 -13.72 -5.29
N PRO A 19 17.44 -14.04 -4.70
CA PRO A 19 16.40 -14.78 -5.40
C PRO A 19 15.74 -13.97 -6.52
N SER A 20 15.63 -12.64 -6.40
CA SER A 20 15.13 -11.79 -7.49
C SER A 20 16.06 -11.81 -8.71
N LEU A 21 17.37 -11.79 -8.49
CA LEU A 21 18.36 -11.87 -9.58
C LEU A 21 18.27 -13.22 -10.30
N GLY A 22 18.20 -14.32 -9.53
CA GLY A 22 18.00 -15.66 -10.10
C GLY A 22 16.69 -15.77 -10.88
N PHE A 23 15.61 -15.20 -10.37
CA PHE A 23 14.32 -15.15 -11.06
C PHE A 23 14.39 -14.39 -12.40
N CYS A 24 15.06 -13.24 -12.43
CA CYS A 24 15.26 -12.47 -13.67
C CYS A 24 16.05 -13.26 -14.72
N ILE A 25 17.12 -13.95 -14.30
CA ILE A 25 17.94 -14.78 -15.20
C ILE A 25 17.12 -15.95 -15.76
N LEU A 26 16.34 -16.63 -14.92
CA LEU A 26 15.48 -17.74 -15.35
C LEU A 26 14.40 -17.28 -16.36
N ILE A 27 13.78 -16.13 -16.12
CA ILE A 27 12.82 -15.54 -17.07
C ILE A 27 13.51 -15.20 -18.39
N GLY A 28 14.66 -14.52 -18.35
CA GLY A 28 15.40 -14.17 -19.56
C GLY A 28 15.78 -15.40 -20.38
N TYR A 29 16.26 -16.46 -19.73
CA TYR A 29 16.56 -17.74 -20.39
C TYR A 29 15.31 -18.42 -20.97
N GLY A 30 14.18 -18.39 -20.25
CA GLY A 30 12.90 -18.89 -20.75
C GLY A 30 12.41 -18.12 -21.98
N MET A 31 12.48 -16.79 -21.95
CA MET A 31 12.12 -15.93 -23.08
C MET A 31 13.03 -16.17 -24.28
N TRP A 32 14.33 -16.34 -24.06
CA TRP A 32 15.29 -16.70 -25.12
C TRP A 32 14.89 -18.02 -25.80
N ASN A 33 14.62 -19.07 -25.02
CA ASN A 33 14.20 -20.35 -25.56
C ASN A 33 12.88 -20.27 -26.33
N ILE A 34 11.91 -19.47 -25.87
CA ILE A 34 10.63 -19.26 -26.57
C ILE A 34 10.86 -18.53 -27.90
N TYR A 35 11.73 -17.51 -27.92
CA TYR A 35 12.01 -16.73 -29.13
C TYR A 35 12.66 -17.55 -30.25
N TYR A 36 13.53 -18.51 -29.91
CA TYR A 36 14.18 -19.37 -30.90
C TYR A 36 13.36 -20.63 -31.26
N LYS A 37 12.47 -21.08 -30.36
CA LYS A 37 11.66 -22.30 -30.56
C LYS A 37 10.28 -22.02 -31.17
N PHE A 38 9.76 -20.82 -30.95
CA PHE A 38 8.46 -20.37 -31.45
C PHE A 38 8.62 -19.03 -32.17
N GLU A 39 7.61 -18.69 -32.95
CA GLU A 39 7.55 -17.42 -33.66
C GLU A 39 7.48 -16.23 -32.67
N PRO A 40 8.09 -15.08 -33.01
CA PRO A 40 8.21 -13.94 -32.10
C PRO A 40 6.87 -13.34 -31.66
N TYR A 41 5.79 -13.55 -32.42
CA TYR A 41 4.43 -13.12 -32.03
C TYR A 41 3.94 -13.77 -30.73
N VAL A 42 4.42 -14.98 -30.39
CA VAL A 42 4.06 -15.65 -29.14
C VAL A 42 4.58 -14.86 -27.93
N LEU A 43 5.80 -14.31 -28.04
CA LEU A 43 6.38 -13.48 -27.00
C LEU A 43 5.63 -12.15 -26.84
N TYR A 44 5.28 -11.49 -27.96
CA TYR A 44 4.49 -10.26 -27.93
C TYR A 44 3.09 -10.49 -27.34
N CYS A 45 2.45 -11.62 -27.66
CA CYS A 45 1.16 -12.01 -27.10
C CYS A 45 1.25 -12.26 -25.59
N LEU A 46 2.28 -12.99 -25.13
CA LEU A 46 2.49 -13.23 -23.71
C LEU A 46 2.76 -11.93 -22.95
N LEU A 47 3.57 -11.03 -23.52
CA LEU A 47 3.84 -9.72 -22.94
C LEU A 47 2.58 -8.84 -22.89
N SER A 48 1.79 -8.78 -23.97
CA SER A 48 0.55 -7.99 -24.00
C SER A 48 -0.48 -8.50 -23.00
N VAL A 49 -0.65 -9.82 -22.87
CA VAL A 49 -1.54 -10.44 -21.87
C VAL A 49 -1.08 -10.08 -20.45
N THR A 50 0.22 -10.20 -20.14
CA THR A 50 0.72 -9.84 -18.80
C THR A 50 0.47 -8.36 -18.49
N ILE A 51 0.81 -7.44 -19.41
CA ILE A 51 0.55 -6.01 -19.25
C ILE A 51 -0.94 -5.74 -19.08
N GLY A 52 -1.80 -6.36 -19.89
CA GLY A 52 -3.26 -6.21 -19.79
C GLY A 52 -3.80 -6.65 -18.43
N LEU A 53 -3.38 -7.81 -17.94
CA LEU A 53 -3.77 -8.33 -16.61
C LEU A 53 -3.33 -7.39 -15.49
N TYR A 54 -2.08 -6.90 -15.53
CA TYR A 54 -1.58 -5.94 -14.53
C TYR A 54 -2.26 -4.58 -14.65
N THR A 55 -2.64 -4.15 -15.84
CA THR A 55 -3.41 -2.92 -16.07
C THR A 55 -4.79 -3.02 -15.45
N ILE A 56 -5.52 -4.12 -15.71
CA ILE A 56 -6.83 -4.38 -15.08
C ILE A 56 -6.67 -4.42 -13.56
N LYS A 57 -5.69 -5.16 -13.04
CA LYS A 57 -5.41 -5.22 -11.59
C LYS A 57 -5.11 -3.83 -11.01
N THR A 58 -4.39 -2.99 -11.75
CA THR A 58 -4.07 -1.62 -11.36
C THR A 58 -5.34 -0.77 -11.32
N ILE A 59 -6.22 -0.85 -12.33
CA ILE A 59 -7.48 -0.11 -12.38
C ILE A 59 -8.44 -0.59 -11.27
N THR A 60 -8.61 -1.90 -11.08
CA THR A 60 -9.45 -2.46 -10.00
C THR A 60 -8.95 -2.01 -8.63
N ARG A 61 -7.63 -1.98 -8.42
CA ARG A 61 -7.06 -1.50 -7.17
C ARG A 61 -7.14 0.02 -7.02
N ASN A 62 -7.05 0.77 -8.12
CA ASN A 62 -7.25 2.22 -8.11
C ASN A 62 -8.72 2.58 -7.76
N ASN A 63 -9.69 1.77 -8.17
CA ASN A 63 -11.08 1.95 -7.74
C ASN A 63 -11.28 1.76 -6.24
N VAL A 64 -10.44 0.97 -5.56
CA VAL A 64 -10.46 0.84 -4.09
C VAL A 64 -10.01 2.14 -3.40
N TRP A 65 -9.14 2.94 -4.05
CA TRP A 65 -8.74 4.27 -3.56
C TRP A 65 -9.83 5.34 -3.79
N LYS A 66 -10.90 5.00 -4.52
CA LYS A 66 -12.02 5.92 -4.72
C LYS A 66 -12.91 6.02 -3.46
N ASP A 67 -12.78 5.08 -2.53
CA ASP A 67 -13.47 5.07 -1.24
C ASP A 67 -12.47 4.94 -0.08
N ASP A 68 -11.55 5.91 -0.02
CA ASP A 68 -10.66 6.12 1.13
C ASP A 68 -11.44 6.12 2.44
N PHE A 69 -12.69 6.62 2.42
CA PHE A 69 -13.56 6.66 3.59
C PHE A 69 -13.84 5.27 4.17
N THR A 70 -14.36 4.33 3.38
CA THR A 70 -14.66 2.98 3.87
C THR A 70 -13.40 2.20 4.22
N LEU A 71 -12.31 2.37 3.48
CA LEU A 71 -11.04 1.69 3.74
C LEU A 71 -10.48 2.09 5.10
N TYR A 72 -10.26 3.38 5.34
CA TYR A 72 -9.63 3.85 6.59
C TYR A 72 -10.58 3.77 7.80
N SER A 73 -11.89 3.93 7.61
CA SER A 73 -12.88 3.80 8.71
C SER A 73 -13.10 2.35 9.17
N THR A 74 -12.83 1.37 8.30
CA THR A 74 -12.85 -0.05 8.67
C THR A 74 -11.50 -0.47 9.26
N ASP A 75 -10.40 -0.03 8.67
CA ASP A 75 -9.05 -0.44 9.08
C ASP A 75 -8.69 0.06 10.49
N VAL A 76 -9.22 1.22 10.91
CA VAL A 76 -9.06 1.71 12.30
C VAL A 76 -9.76 0.85 13.35
N LYS A 77 -10.82 0.11 12.97
CA LYS A 77 -11.53 -0.81 13.88
C LYS A 77 -10.73 -2.09 14.12
N VAL A 78 -9.93 -2.52 13.15
CA VAL A 78 -9.08 -3.71 13.23
C VAL A 78 -7.70 -3.36 13.80
N SER A 79 -7.13 -2.23 13.38
CA SER A 79 -5.78 -1.78 13.71
C SER A 79 -5.78 -0.63 14.73
N GLY A 80 -6.65 -0.71 15.75
CA GLY A 80 -6.91 0.36 16.73
C GLY A 80 -5.73 0.77 17.62
N ASN A 81 -4.58 0.09 17.51
CA ASN A 81 -3.35 0.38 18.26
C ASN A 81 -2.20 0.93 17.39
N SER A 82 -2.46 1.27 16.12
CA SER A 82 -1.47 1.88 15.23
C SER A 82 -1.69 3.39 15.13
N ALA A 83 -0.73 4.18 15.60
CA ALA A 83 -0.77 5.64 15.49
C ALA A 83 -0.94 6.12 14.03
N LYS A 84 -0.37 5.40 13.06
CA LYS A 84 -0.51 5.71 11.62
C LYS A 84 -1.94 5.44 11.12
N ALA A 85 -2.55 4.32 11.53
CA ALA A 85 -3.92 3.98 11.13
C ALA A 85 -4.93 4.97 11.75
N LEU A 86 -4.72 5.33 13.01
CA LEU A 86 -5.53 6.33 13.73
C LEU A 86 -5.42 7.73 13.10
N ASN A 87 -4.20 8.17 12.72
CA ASN A 87 -3.99 9.44 12.02
C ASN A 87 -4.65 9.45 10.63
N ALA A 88 -4.53 8.35 9.86
CA ALA A 88 -5.17 8.24 8.56
C ALA A 88 -6.70 8.29 8.68
N ALA A 89 -7.29 7.56 9.64
CA ALA A 89 -8.73 7.60 9.90
C ALA A 89 -9.22 8.99 10.33
N GLY A 90 -8.45 9.70 11.17
CA GLY A 90 -8.74 11.09 11.54
C GLY A 90 -8.75 12.03 10.35
N GLY A 91 -7.71 11.99 9.50
CA GLY A 91 -7.62 12.83 8.29
C GLY A 91 -8.74 12.57 7.29
N VAL A 92 -9.15 11.32 7.14
CA VAL A 92 -10.25 10.91 6.25
C VAL A 92 -11.60 11.38 6.78
N LEU A 93 -11.84 11.30 8.09
CA LEU A 93 -13.05 11.85 8.72
C LEU A 93 -13.13 13.37 8.58
N ILE A 94 -12.01 14.09 8.74
CA ILE A 94 -11.97 15.55 8.53
C ILE A 94 -12.29 15.91 7.07
N LYS A 95 -11.69 15.21 6.11
CA LYS A 95 -11.97 15.41 4.68
C LYS A 95 -13.44 15.17 4.37
N ALA A 96 -13.99 14.04 4.79
CA ALA A 96 -15.39 13.70 4.56
C ALA A 96 -16.35 14.67 5.28
N SER A 97 -15.98 15.21 6.45
CA SER A 97 -16.76 16.24 7.14
C SER A 97 -16.83 17.59 6.40
N SER A 98 -15.87 17.86 5.50
CA SER A 98 -15.87 19.08 4.68
C SER A 98 -16.88 19.02 3.55
N GLU A 99 -17.20 17.81 3.08
CA GLU A 99 -18.15 17.53 1.99
C GLU A 99 -19.58 17.25 2.52
N GLU A 100 -19.72 16.99 3.82
CA GLU A 100 -21.00 16.71 4.48
C GLU A 100 -21.85 17.99 4.70
N ILE A 101 -23.12 17.90 4.30
CA ILE A 101 -24.09 19.02 4.35
C ILE A 101 -24.81 19.02 5.71
N GLU A 102 -25.05 17.84 6.28
CA GLU A 102 -25.77 17.70 7.53
C GLU A 102 -24.87 18.04 8.73
N ILE A 103 -25.21 19.13 9.43
CA ILE A 103 -24.40 19.70 10.52
C ILE A 103 -24.14 18.69 11.64
N GLU A 104 -25.13 17.85 11.97
CA GLU A 104 -24.97 16.87 13.05
C GLU A 104 -24.05 15.71 12.66
N LYS A 105 -24.14 15.21 11.42
CA LYS A 105 -23.20 14.19 10.92
C LYS A 105 -21.79 14.75 10.85
N LYS A 106 -21.64 15.98 10.36
CA LYS A 106 -20.35 16.69 10.35
C LYS A 106 -19.72 16.78 11.74
N LYS A 107 -20.50 17.16 12.75
CA LYS A 107 -20.05 17.25 14.14
C LYS A 107 -19.65 15.88 14.71
N GLN A 108 -20.41 14.84 14.40
CA GLN A 108 -20.09 13.46 14.80
C GLN A 108 -18.77 12.98 14.18
N MET A 109 -18.57 13.23 12.89
CA MET A 109 -17.34 12.85 12.16
C MET A 109 -16.11 13.57 12.74
N LEU A 110 -16.21 14.87 13.02
CA LEU A 110 -15.12 15.63 13.64
C LEU A 110 -14.81 15.15 15.06
N THR A 111 -15.84 14.81 15.85
CA THR A 111 -15.66 14.28 17.22
C THR A 111 -14.95 12.92 17.20
N GLN A 112 -15.31 12.05 16.24
CA GLN A 112 -14.63 10.78 16.04
C GLN A 112 -13.18 10.97 15.56
N ALA A 113 -12.93 11.95 14.68
CA ALA A 113 -11.59 12.28 14.22
C ALA A 113 -10.67 12.69 15.38
N ILE A 114 -11.13 13.60 16.24
CA ILE A 114 -10.40 14.03 17.45
C ILE A 114 -10.09 12.82 18.35
N THR A 115 -11.07 11.94 18.55
CA THR A 115 -10.88 10.73 19.37
C THR A 115 -9.77 9.81 18.83
N TYR A 116 -9.68 9.65 17.50
CA TYR A 116 -8.63 8.84 16.89
C TYR A 116 -7.26 9.52 16.94
N LEU A 117 -7.20 10.82 16.66
CA LEU A 117 -5.97 11.60 16.73
C LEU A 117 -5.39 11.64 18.15
N ASP A 118 -6.24 11.82 19.18
CA ASP A 118 -5.82 11.77 20.59
C ASP A 118 -5.23 10.40 20.97
N LYS A 119 -5.82 9.31 20.47
CA LYS A 119 -5.27 7.96 20.65
C LYS A 119 -3.94 7.80 19.93
N ALA A 120 -3.79 8.36 18.74
CA ALA A 120 -2.54 8.32 17.98
C ALA A 120 -1.40 9.03 18.74
N ILE A 121 -1.67 10.21 19.29
CA ILE A 121 -0.72 10.99 20.10
C ILE A 121 -0.34 10.23 21.37
N LYS A 122 -1.30 9.57 22.04
CA LYS A 122 -1.02 8.75 23.23
C LYS A 122 -0.13 7.54 22.93
N ILE A 123 -0.33 6.90 21.77
CA ILE A 123 0.47 5.73 21.37
C ILE A 123 1.88 6.15 20.95
N HIS A 124 2.03 7.31 20.29
CA HIS A 124 3.33 7.79 19.86
C HIS A 124 3.48 9.32 20.05
N PRO A 125 3.99 9.77 21.23
CA PRO A 125 4.07 11.19 21.56
C PRO A 125 5.05 12.02 20.69
N ILE A 126 5.82 11.38 19.80
CA ILE A 126 6.78 12.02 18.88
C ILE A 126 6.25 12.05 17.43
N TYR A 127 4.94 11.94 17.20
CA TYR A 127 4.36 12.08 15.86
C TYR A 127 4.12 13.58 15.54
N LYS A 128 5.08 14.23 14.89
CA LYS A 128 5.10 15.68 14.56
C LYS A 128 4.17 16.13 13.41
N ASN A 129 3.16 15.34 13.03
CA ASN A 129 2.19 15.70 11.99
C ASN A 129 0.76 15.48 12.50
N ALA A 130 0.41 16.16 13.59
CA ALA A 130 -0.96 16.40 14.02
C ALA A 130 -1.34 17.84 13.64
#